data_AF-A0A851UV38-F1
#
_entry.id   AF-A0A851UV38-F1
#
_cell.length_a   1.000
_cell.length_b   1.000
_cell.length_c   1.000
_cell.angle_alpha   90.00
_cell.angle_beta   90.00
_cell.angle_gamma   90.00
#
_symmetry.space_group_name_H-M   'P 1'
#
loop_
_entity.id
_entity.type
_entity.pdbx_description
1 polymer ?
#
loop_
_entity_poly.entity_id
_entity_poly.type
_entity_poly.pdbx_seq_one_letter_code
_entity_poly.pdbx_strand_id
1 'polypeptide(L)'
;MVIVDVKMVSGFIPMKPSVKKLQDQPNIQRTEVNTNHVLIYIEKLTNQTLGFSFAVEQDIPVKNLKPAPIKVYDYYETDEFTVEEYSAPFS
;
A
#
# COMPACT_ATOMS: atom_id res chain seq x y z
N MET A 1 -7.27 -14.71 0.99
CA MET A 1 -7.53 -13.27 0.81
C MET A 1 -6.24 -12.58 1.14
N VAL A 2 -5.76 -11.67 0.32
CA VAL A 2 -4.43 -11.09 0.50
C VAL A 2 -4.56 -9.65 0.98
N ILE A 3 -3.71 -9.24 1.92
CA ILE A 3 -3.59 -7.85 2.34
C ILE A 3 -2.27 -7.29 1.85
N VAL A 4 -2.33 -6.13 1.21
CA VAL A 4 -1.18 -5.28 0.95
C VAL A 4 -1.20 -4.14 1.95
N ASP A 5 -0.22 -4.11 2.83
CA ASP A 5 0.01 -3.06 3.81
C ASP A 5 1.16 -2.15 3.34
N VAL A 6 0.79 -0.94 2.94
CA VAL A 6 1.73 0.09 2.47
C VAL A 6 1.94 1.12 3.57
N LYS A 7 3.14 1.12 4.19
CA LYS A 7 3.54 2.16 5.13
C LYS A 7 4.00 3.40 4.37
N MET A 8 3.50 4.57 4.76
CA MET A 8 3.94 5.83 4.16
C MET A 8 5.37 6.19 4.56
N VAL A 9 6.13 6.71 3.59
CA VAL A 9 7.39 7.42 3.83
C VAL A 9 7.12 8.61 4.75
N SER A 10 8.04 8.90 5.67
CA SER A 10 7.89 10.01 6.63
C SER A 10 7.59 11.34 5.93
N GLY A 11 6.55 12.04 6.37
CA GLY A 11 6.12 13.31 5.78
C GLY A 11 5.13 13.19 4.62
N PHE A 12 4.79 11.97 4.18
CA PHE A 12 3.80 11.73 3.14
C PHE A 12 2.49 11.17 3.70
N ILE A 13 1.39 11.55 3.07
CA ILE A 13 0.04 11.03 3.34
C ILE A 13 -0.58 10.50 2.04
N PRO A 14 -1.46 9.48 2.11
CA PRO A 14 -2.13 8.97 0.93
C PRO A 14 -3.25 9.91 0.48
N MET A 15 -3.35 10.15 -0.82
CA MET A 15 -4.47 10.89 -1.40
C MET A 15 -5.72 10.00 -1.36
N LYS A 16 -6.57 10.19 -0.35
CA LYS A 16 -7.78 9.36 -0.10
C LYS A 16 -8.64 9.08 -1.34
N PRO A 17 -8.89 10.05 -2.26
CA PRO A 17 -9.66 9.77 -3.47
C PRO A 17 -8.98 8.76 -4.39
N SER A 18 -7.66 8.79 -4.51
CA SER A 18 -6.90 7.84 -5.34
C SER A 18 -6.91 6.42 -4.76
N VAL A 19 -6.85 6.31 -3.43
CA VAL A 19 -6.97 5.02 -2.72
C VAL A 19 -8.36 4.44 -2.90
N LYS A 20 -9.42 5.26 -2.77
CA LYS A 20 -10.80 4.78 -2.96
C LYS A 20 -11.06 4.25 -4.37
N LYS A 21 -10.48 4.86 -5.41
CA LYS A 21 -10.59 4.39 -6.80
C LYS A 21 -10.05 2.97 -7.03
N LEU A 22 -9.19 2.47 -6.13
CA LEU A 22 -8.72 1.08 -6.22
C LEU A 22 -9.88 0.07 -6.12
N GLN A 23 -10.95 0.42 -5.40
CA GLN A 23 -12.15 -0.43 -5.26
C GLN A 23 -12.95 -0.56 -6.56
N ASP A 24 -12.64 0.23 -7.59
CA ASP A 24 -13.22 0.07 -8.93
C ASP A 24 -12.66 -1.16 -9.65
N GLN A 25 -11.52 -1.71 -9.18
CA GLN A 25 -10.97 -2.96 -9.70
C GLN A 25 -11.69 -4.16 -9.09
N PRO A 26 -12.14 -5.14 -9.90
CA PRO A 26 -12.96 -6.25 -9.42
C PRO A 26 -12.26 -7.15 -8.38
N ASN A 27 -10.92 -7.19 -8.38
CA ASN A 27 -10.15 -8.03 -7.45
C ASN A 27 -9.84 -7.33 -6.12
N ILE A 28 -10.12 -6.02 -5.99
CA ILE A 28 -9.87 -5.24 -4.77
C ILE A 28 -11.20 -5.04 -4.05
N GLN A 29 -11.39 -5.77 -2.96
CA GLN A 29 -12.65 -5.77 -2.21
C GLN A 29 -12.86 -4.47 -1.43
N ARG A 30 -11.80 -3.96 -0.79
CA ARG A 30 -11.86 -2.74 0.02
C ARG A 30 -10.47 -2.14 0.24
N THR A 31 -10.45 -0.89 0.67
CA THR A 31 -9.24 -0.18 1.10
C THR A 31 -9.47 0.55 2.41
N GLU A 32 -8.49 0.51 3.31
CA GLU A 32 -8.51 1.26 4.57
C GLU A 32 -7.30 2.19 4.65
N VAL A 33 -7.51 3.38 5.22
CA VAL A 33 -6.43 4.36 5.45
C VAL A 33 -6.34 4.55 6.95
N ASN A 34 -5.26 4.03 7.54
CA ASN A 34 -4.86 4.27 8.92
C ASN A 34 -3.87 5.44 8.94
N THR A 35 -3.47 5.92 10.14
CA THR A 35 -2.67 7.14 10.32
C THR A 35 -1.53 7.30 9.31
N ASN A 36 -0.74 6.25 9.09
CA ASN A 36 0.40 6.25 8.15
C ASN A 36 0.49 4.95 7.32
N HIS A 37 -0.62 4.21 7.22
CA HIS A 37 -0.69 2.95 6.48
C HIS A 37 -1.90 2.95 5.55
N VAL A 38 -1.74 2.37 4.36
CA VAL A 38 -2.85 2.04 3.45
C VAL A 38 -2.95 0.52 3.38
N LEU A 39 -4.11 -0.01 3.75
CA LEU A 39 -4.42 -1.44 3.64
C LEU A 39 -5.29 -1.67 2.42
N ILE A 40 -4.91 -2.63 1.59
CA ILE A 40 -5.63 -3.00 0.36
C ILE A 40 -5.97 -4.48 0.46
N TYR A 41 -7.26 -4.78 0.40
CA TYR A 41 -7.78 -6.14 0.55
C TYR A 41 -8.08 -6.71 -0.82
N ILE A 42 -7.29 -7.70 -1.22
CA ILE A 42 -7.39 -8.38 -2.51
C ILE A 42 -8.09 -9.72 -2.29
N GLU A 43 -9.17 -9.97 -3.01
CA GLU A 43 -9.99 -11.16 -2.82
C GLU A 43 -9.18 -12.44 -3.09
N LYS A 44 -8.47 -12.46 -4.22
CA LYS A 44 -7.66 -13.59 -4.66
C LYS A 44 -6.46 -13.11 -5.47
N LEU A 45 -5.28 -13.65 -5.18
CA LEU A 45 -4.11 -13.60 -6.05
C LEU A 45 -3.86 -14.97 -6.68
N THR A 46 -3.34 -14.96 -7.91
CA THR A 46 -2.92 -16.15 -8.65
C THR A 46 -1.48 -15.92 -9.16
N ASN A 47 -1.00 -16.77 -10.05
CA ASN A 47 0.27 -16.54 -10.75
C ASN A 47 0.21 -15.37 -11.78
N GLN A 48 -0.95 -14.75 -11.99
CA GLN A 48 -1.08 -13.58 -12.84
C GLN A 48 -0.75 -12.30 -12.05
N THR A 49 0.06 -11.42 -12.65
CA THR A 49 0.42 -10.14 -12.05
C THR A 49 -0.82 -9.24 -11.91
N LEU A 50 -1.10 -8.82 -10.69
CA LEU A 50 -2.09 -7.78 -10.40
C LEU A 50 -1.36 -6.44 -10.19
N GLY A 51 -1.63 -5.47 -11.06
CA GLY A 51 -1.04 -4.12 -10.98
C GLY A 51 -2.07 -3.07 -10.56
N PHE A 52 -1.70 -2.23 -9.59
CA PHE A 52 -2.47 -1.07 -9.18
C PHE A 52 -1.55 0.02 -8.65
N SER A 53 -2.08 1.24 -8.52
CA SER A 53 -1.34 2.38 -7.96
C SER A 53 -2.30 3.38 -7.33
N PHE A 54 -1.80 4.13 -6.36
CA PHE A 54 -2.48 5.27 -5.76
C PHE A 54 -1.47 6.40 -5.54
N ALA A 55 -1.98 7.62 -5.38
CA ALA A 55 -1.16 8.80 -5.22
C ALA A 55 -0.94 9.11 -3.73
N VAL A 56 0.22 9.69 -3.45
CA VAL A 56 0.60 10.23 -2.13
C VAL A 56 1.00 11.68 -2.31
N GLU A 57 0.79 12.48 -1.28
CA GLU A 57 1.20 13.88 -1.24
C GLU A 57 2.05 14.16 0.00
N GLN A 58 2.96 15.13 -0.11
CA GLN A 58 3.79 15.53 1.01
C GLN A 58 3.00 16.49 1.91
N ASP A 59 2.77 16.07 3.16
CA ASP A 59 2.11 16.88 4.18
C ASP A 59 3.12 17.72 4.96
N ILE A 60 4.24 17.09 5.35
CA ILE A 60 5.29 17.74 6.14
C ILE A 60 6.65 17.49 5.49
N PRO A 61 7.50 18.52 5.29
CA PRO A 61 8.84 18.33 4.78
C PRO A 61 9.72 17.61 5.81
N VAL A 62 10.32 16.49 5.39
CA VAL A 62 11.25 15.69 6.19
C VAL A 62 12.55 15.53 5.41
N LYS A 63 13.69 15.72 6.08
CA LYS A 63 15.04 15.50 5.50
C LYS A 63 15.50 14.07 5.77
N ASN A 64 16.44 13.58 4.95
CA ASN A 64 17.01 12.24 5.08
C ASN A 64 15.91 11.15 5.06
N LEU A 65 15.06 11.20 4.04
CA LEU A 65 13.97 10.25 3.87
C LEU A 65 14.52 8.83 3.80
N LYS A 66 13.97 7.96 4.64
CA LYS A 66 14.28 6.53 4.61
C LYS A 66 13.25 5.78 3.77
N PRO A 67 13.63 4.65 3.15
CA PRO A 67 12.67 3.74 2.54
C PRO A 67 11.57 3.33 3.53
N ALA A 68 10.37 3.10 3.03
CA ALA A 68 9.25 2.56 3.79
C ALA A 68 8.90 1.16 3.29
N PRO A 69 8.54 0.23 4.19
CA PRO A 69 8.19 -1.13 3.82
C PRO A 69 6.76 -1.23 3.24
N ILE A 70 6.60 -2.16 2.32
CA ILE A 70 5.34 -2.70 1.81
C ILE A 70 5.32 -4.17 2.20
N LYS A 71 4.28 -4.61 2.90
CA LYS A 71 4.08 -6.02 3.24
C LYS A 71 2.89 -6.58 2.49
N VAL A 72 3.07 -7.73 1.85
CA VAL A 72 1.99 -8.49 1.22
C VAL A 72 1.87 -9.83 1.95
N TYR A 73 0.68 -10.19 2.42
CA TYR A 73 0.49 -11.41 3.22
C TYR A 73 -0.90 -12.01 3.03
N ASP A 74 -1.03 -13.33 3.14
CA ASP A 74 -2.37 -13.95 3.22
C ASP A 74 -3.00 -13.66 4.58
N TYR A 75 -4.30 -13.36 4.57
CA TYR A 75 -5.08 -13.00 5.74
C TYR A 75 -5.28 -14.17 6.73
N TYR A 76 -5.33 -15.40 6.22
CA TYR A 76 -5.53 -16.60 7.03
C TYR A 76 -4.22 -17.33 7.35
N GLU A 77 -3.23 -17.24 6.45
CA GLU A 77 -1.92 -17.87 6.60
C GLU A 77 -0.83 -16.78 6.73
N THR A 78 -0.72 -16.20 7.91
CA THR A 78 0.16 -15.02 8.14
C THR A 78 1.66 -15.28 7.99
N ASP A 79 2.06 -16.56 7.95
CA ASP A 79 3.43 -16.98 7.68
C ASP A 79 3.76 -16.91 6.17
N GLU A 80 2.75 -16.86 5.29
CA GLU A 80 2.91 -16.60 3.86
C GLU A 80 2.90 -15.09 3.60
N PHE A 81 4.11 -14.51 3.51
CA PHE A 81 4.26 -13.09 3.23
C PHE A 81 5.53 -12.76 2.44
N THR A 82 5.55 -11.55 1.88
CA THR A 82 6.76 -10.90 1.39
C THR A 82 6.81 -9.45 1.87
N VAL A 83 8.02 -8.91 1.98
CA VAL A 83 8.27 -7.52 2.34
C VAL A 83 9.23 -6.92 1.31
N GLU A 84 8.85 -5.78 0.78
CA GLU A 84 9.69 -4.97 -0.10
C GLU A 84 9.76 -3.55 0.44
N GLU A 85 10.72 -2.76 -0.01
CA GLU A 85 10.85 -1.35 0.39
C GLU A 85 10.72 -0.42 -0.82
N TYR A 86 10.20 0.77 -0.58
CA TYR A 86 10.14 1.84 -1.58
C TYR A 86 10.60 3.17 -1.00
N SER A 87 11.12 4.04 -1.85
CA SER A 87 11.61 5.37 -1.46
C SER A 87 10.85 6.46 -2.18
N ALA A 88 10.84 7.67 -1.60
CA ALA A 88 10.41 8.85 -2.34
C ALA A 88 11.35 9.06 -3.53
N PRO A 89 10.86 9.48 -4.71
CA PRO A 89 11.67 9.58 -5.94
C PRO A 89 12.81 10.62 -5.88
N PHE A 90 12.87 11.42 -4.82
CA PHE A 90 13.86 12.48 -4.61
C PHE A 90 14.66 12.28 -3.30
N SER A 91 14.60 11.08 -2.71
CA SER A 91 15.35 10.72 -1.50
C SER A 91 16.85 10.68 -1.74
#